data_AF-A0A016SPG0-F1
#
_entry.id   AF-A0A016SPG0-F1
#
_cell.length_a   1.000
_cell.length_b   1.000
_cell.length_c   1.000
_cell.angle_alpha   90.00
_cell.angle_beta   90.00
_cell.angle_gamma   90.00
#
_symmetry.space_group_name_H-M   'P 1'
#
loop_
_entity.id
_entity.type
_entity.pdbx_description
1 polymer ?
#
loop_
_entity_poly.entity_id
_entity_poly.type
_entity_poly.pdbx_seq_one_letter_code
_entity_poly.pdbx_strand_id
1 'polypeptide(L)'
;MRPRQRLYVRETVVVPIEIEDMMLKSSYFHKRWRKVKSELLSVWLLKYKMCLSRLKKYLTFKDVAESQRRKSHAKLHPLPDRPIRRAASKLIRKPTNEIERLRRKGDNWTANDLFRFQYSDPEEGTTEERRELCYAWLERLQAISKKFCYLAWYEAAIYACYYRLAPIIVETEEKRKIWTDVKREYAQIFLMGRRIWRRPSHPSRLRVLYDMAMLCVRFGNVEVSAASL
;
A
#
# COMPACT_ATOMS: atom_id res chain seq x y z
N MET A 1 49.44 76.43 19.89
CA MET A 1 48.60 75.50 19.10
C MET A 1 49.50 74.41 18.53
N ARG A 2 49.25 73.13 18.86
CA ARG A 2 49.98 71.98 18.26
C ARG A 2 48.97 71.10 17.49
N PRO A 3 49.31 70.57 16.30
CA PRO A 3 48.41 69.71 15.56
C PRO A 3 48.40 68.29 16.15
N ARG A 4 47.19 67.71 16.27
CA ARG A 4 46.96 66.33 16.70
C ARG A 4 47.33 65.34 15.59
N GLN A 5 48.28 64.46 15.84
CA GLN A 5 48.47 63.25 15.04
C GLN A 5 47.36 62.24 15.40
N ARG A 6 46.55 61.84 14.41
CA ARG A 6 45.62 60.71 14.53
C ARG A 6 46.41 59.40 14.34
N LEU A 7 46.55 58.63 15.41
CA LEU A 7 46.95 57.23 15.35
C LEU A 7 45.76 56.40 14.82
N TYR A 8 45.93 55.75 13.67
CA TYR A 8 45.06 54.65 13.25
C TYR A 8 45.62 53.36 13.85
N VAL A 9 44.93 52.84 14.87
CA VAL A 9 45.15 51.49 15.37
C VAL A 9 44.36 50.56 14.44
N ARG A 10 45.06 49.85 13.54
CA ARG A 10 44.52 48.66 12.88
C ARG A 10 44.65 47.51 13.88
N GLU A 11 43.55 47.12 14.50
CA GLU A 11 43.45 45.83 15.18
C GLU A 11 43.59 44.73 14.11
N THR A 12 44.79 44.17 14.00
CA THR A 12 45.01 42.89 13.34
C THR A 12 44.44 41.81 14.25
N VAL A 13 43.23 41.32 13.94
CA VAL A 13 42.72 40.08 14.50
C VAL A 13 43.62 38.97 13.97
N VAL A 14 44.58 38.52 14.78
CA VAL A 14 45.40 37.35 14.49
C VAL A 14 44.51 36.14 14.73
N VAL A 15 43.87 35.64 13.67
CA VAL A 15 43.21 34.34 13.70
C VAL A 15 44.31 33.27 13.73
N PRO A 16 44.30 32.33 14.68
CA PRO A 16 45.28 31.24 14.72
C PRO A 16 45.22 30.43 13.42
N ILE A 17 46.37 30.21 12.79
CA ILE A 17 46.55 29.47 11.52
C ILE A 17 45.84 28.10 11.56
N GLU A 18 45.76 27.47 12.73
CA GLU A 18 45.08 26.18 12.95
C GLU A 18 43.56 26.24 12.77
N ILE A 19 42.92 27.38 13.08
CA ILE A 19 41.46 27.56 12.96
C ILE A 19 41.06 27.76 11.49
N GLU A 20 41.83 28.53 10.73
CA GLU A 20 41.62 28.67 9.28
C GLU A 20 41.76 27.32 8.56
N ASP A 21 42.78 26.55 8.90
CA ASP A 21 43.05 25.24 8.29
C ASP A 21 41.95 24.20 8.65
N MET A 22 41.37 24.29 9.85
CA MET A 22 40.23 23.46 10.27
C MET A 22 38.92 23.85 9.58
N MET A 23 38.66 25.15 9.36
CA MET A 23 37.49 25.64 8.61
C MET A 23 37.60 25.33 7.10
N LEU A 24 38.81 25.40 6.53
CA LEU A 24 39.10 24.98 5.16
C LEU A 24 38.83 23.48 4.98
N LYS A 25 39.37 22.62 5.87
CA LYS A 25 39.11 21.17 5.86
C LYS A 25 37.60 20.88 5.91
N SER A 26 36.87 21.52 6.83
CA SER A 26 35.40 21.36 6.92
C SER A 26 34.67 21.76 5.62
N SER A 27 35.05 22.89 5.01
CA SER A 27 34.48 23.36 3.73
C SER A 27 34.77 22.40 2.57
N TYR A 28 35.99 21.86 2.50
CA TYR A 28 36.38 20.83 1.51
C TYR A 28 35.60 19.53 1.70
N PHE A 29 35.44 19.06 2.93
CA PHE A 29 34.62 17.88 3.25
C PHE A 29 33.15 18.10 2.86
N HIS A 30 32.57 19.27 3.14
CA HIS A 30 31.20 19.61 2.76
C HIS A 30 31.00 19.67 1.23
N LYS A 31 31.97 20.20 0.48
CA LYS A 31 31.94 20.19 -0.99
C LYS A 31 32.03 18.77 -1.55
N ARG A 32 32.92 17.94 -1.00
CA ARG A 32 33.10 16.53 -1.40
C ARG A 32 31.86 15.69 -1.07
N TRP A 33 31.23 15.93 0.08
CA TRP A 33 29.99 15.28 0.50
C TRP A 33 28.79 15.67 -0.38
N ARG A 34 28.67 16.94 -0.78
CA ARG A 34 27.66 17.37 -1.76
C ARG A 34 27.86 16.69 -3.12
N LYS A 35 29.11 16.54 -3.57
CA LYS A 35 29.44 15.84 -4.81
C LYS A 35 29.03 14.36 -4.75
N VAL A 36 29.43 13.64 -3.69
CA VAL A 36 29.04 12.23 -3.49
C VAL A 36 27.52 12.07 -3.40
N LYS A 37 26.82 12.95 -2.69
CA LYS A 37 25.35 12.94 -2.66
C LYS A 37 24.73 13.14 -4.04
N SER A 38 25.26 14.08 -4.84
CA SER A 38 24.77 14.30 -6.20
C SER A 38 25.03 13.11 -7.12
N GLU A 39 26.16 12.41 -6.96
CA GLU A 39 26.50 11.21 -7.72
C GLU A 39 25.63 10.01 -7.31
N LEU A 40 25.36 9.84 -6.02
CA LEU A 40 24.42 8.82 -5.55
C LEU A 40 22.99 9.09 -6.04
N LEU A 41 22.55 10.36 -5.99
CA LEU A 41 21.25 10.76 -6.53
C LEU A 41 21.17 10.57 -8.04
N SER A 42 22.25 10.87 -8.79
CA SER A 42 22.27 10.69 -10.24
C SER A 42 22.22 9.21 -10.61
N VAL A 43 22.97 8.34 -9.91
CA VAL A 43 22.89 6.88 -10.09
C VAL A 43 21.51 6.34 -9.73
N TRP A 44 20.91 6.82 -8.64
CA TRP A 44 19.57 6.41 -8.23
C TRP A 44 18.51 6.86 -9.25
N LEU A 45 18.58 8.11 -9.73
CA LEU A 45 17.70 8.63 -10.78
C LEU A 45 17.89 7.89 -12.11
N LEU A 46 19.12 7.47 -12.44
CA LEU A 46 19.39 6.69 -13.65
C LEU A 46 18.75 5.31 -13.55
N LYS A 47 18.91 4.62 -12.40
CA LYS A 47 18.25 3.34 -12.11
C LYS A 47 16.73 3.48 -12.13
N TYR A 48 16.20 4.55 -11.55
CA TYR A 48 14.77 4.85 -11.57
C TYR A 48 14.24 5.09 -12.99
N LYS A 49 14.94 5.87 -13.82
CA LYS A 49 14.60 6.07 -15.24
C LYS A 49 14.63 4.76 -16.03
N MET A 50 15.61 3.88 -15.75
CA MET A 50 15.66 2.54 -16.36
C MET A 50 14.51 1.63 -15.91
N CYS A 51 14.12 1.68 -14.63
CA CYS A 51 12.94 0.97 -14.14
C CYS A 51 11.65 1.50 -14.79
N LEU A 52 11.50 2.83 -14.90
CA LEU A 52 10.35 3.44 -15.56
C LEU A 52 10.28 3.11 -17.06
N SER A 53 11.41 3.09 -17.76
CA SER A 53 11.42 2.73 -19.19
C SER A 53 11.08 1.25 -19.40
N ARG A 54 11.53 0.36 -18.52
CA ARG A 54 11.11 -1.05 -18.49
C ARG A 54 9.61 -1.18 -18.20
N LEU A 55 9.09 -0.48 -17.19
CA LEU A 55 7.66 -0.44 -16.87
C LEU A 55 6.80 0.09 -18.02
N LYS A 56 7.23 1.17 -18.69
CA LYS A 56 6.55 1.72 -19.87
C LYS A 56 6.43 0.69 -20.99
N LYS A 57 7.46 -0.13 -21.24
CA LYS A 57 7.41 -1.22 -22.23
C LYS A 57 6.34 -2.29 -21.92
N TYR A 58 6.04 -2.52 -20.64
CA TYR A 58 4.99 -3.46 -20.23
C TYR A 58 3.60 -2.84 -20.21
N LEU A 59 3.50 -1.52 -20.01
CA LEU A 59 2.23 -0.79 -20.11
C LEU A 59 1.75 -0.69 -21.56
N THR A 60 2.65 -0.51 -22.53
CA THR A 60 2.30 -0.56 -23.96
C THR A 60 1.92 -1.97 -24.44
N PHE A 61 2.36 -3.03 -23.76
CA PHE A 61 1.97 -4.41 -24.07
C PHE A 61 0.53 -4.74 -23.66
N LYS A 62 -0.04 -3.99 -22.69
CA LYS A 62 -1.45 -4.17 -22.28
C LYS A 62 -2.43 -3.85 -23.41
N ASP A 63 -2.15 -2.87 -24.27
CA ASP A 63 -3.06 -2.50 -25.36
C ASP A 63 -3.29 -3.63 -26.37
N VAL A 64 -2.26 -4.44 -26.65
CA VAL A 64 -2.38 -5.58 -27.58
C VAL A 64 -3.16 -6.73 -26.95
N ALA A 65 -2.90 -7.04 -25.68
CA ALA A 65 -3.62 -8.09 -24.95
C ALA A 65 -5.08 -7.69 -24.67
N GLU A 66 -5.36 -6.42 -24.41
CA GLU A 66 -6.69 -5.87 -24.18
C GLU A 66 -7.47 -5.75 -25.49
N SER A 67 -6.81 -5.39 -26.61
CA SER A 67 -7.36 -5.47 -27.97
C SER A 67 -7.70 -6.92 -28.39
N GLN A 68 -6.84 -7.89 -28.05
CA GLN A 68 -7.12 -9.32 -28.27
C GLN A 68 -8.23 -9.86 -27.35
N ARG A 69 -8.34 -9.39 -26.09
CA ARG A 69 -9.50 -9.68 -25.23
C ARG A 69 -10.79 -9.12 -25.81
N ARG A 70 -10.80 -7.87 -26.28
CA ARG A 70 -11.98 -7.27 -26.95
C ARG A 70 -12.36 -8.04 -28.23
N LYS A 71 -11.39 -8.55 -29.01
CA LYS A 71 -11.64 -9.41 -30.17
C LYS A 71 -12.14 -10.82 -29.82
N SER A 72 -11.76 -11.38 -28.67
CA SER A 72 -12.25 -12.68 -28.19
C SER A 72 -13.60 -12.60 -27.48
N HIS A 73 -13.93 -11.47 -26.85
CA HIS A 73 -15.29 -11.20 -26.35
C HIS A 73 -16.32 -11.00 -27.49
N ALA A 74 -15.87 -10.66 -28.70
CA ALA A 74 -16.73 -10.51 -29.88
C ALA A 74 -16.96 -11.81 -30.68
N LYS A 75 -16.43 -12.96 -30.23
CA LYS A 75 -16.68 -14.28 -30.84
C LYS A 75 -17.39 -15.22 -29.86
N LEU A 76 -18.58 -14.83 -29.44
CA LEU A 76 -19.61 -15.77 -29.02
C LEU A 76 -20.75 -15.67 -30.04
N HIS A 77 -20.51 -16.17 -31.25
CA HIS A 77 -21.62 -16.49 -32.13
C HIS A 77 -22.42 -17.61 -31.47
N PRO A 78 -23.76 -17.48 -31.32
CA PRO A 78 -24.59 -18.59 -30.88
C PRO A 78 -24.45 -19.72 -31.91
N LEU A 79 -24.11 -20.92 -31.45
CA LEU A 79 -24.25 -22.12 -32.27
C LEU A 79 -25.74 -22.26 -32.62
N PRO A 80 -26.11 -22.48 -33.90
CA PRO A 80 -27.48 -22.81 -34.22
C PRO A 80 -27.78 -24.18 -33.62
N ASP A 81 -29.02 -24.39 -33.18
CA ASP A 81 -29.58 -25.69 -32.77
C ASP A 81 -29.31 -26.20 -31.35
N ARG A 82 -29.20 -25.31 -30.36
CA ARG A 82 -29.53 -25.69 -28.97
C ARG A 82 -30.70 -24.86 -28.46
N PRO A 83 -31.75 -25.47 -27.89
CA PRO A 83 -32.83 -24.71 -27.28
C PRO A 83 -32.22 -23.85 -26.18
N ILE A 84 -32.23 -22.54 -26.41
CA ILE A 84 -31.82 -21.53 -25.44
C ILE A 84 -32.72 -21.74 -24.24
N ARG A 85 -32.20 -22.37 -23.17
CA ARG A 85 -32.82 -22.29 -21.85
C ARG A 85 -32.80 -20.81 -21.49
N ARG A 86 -33.88 -20.10 -21.86
CA ARG A 86 -34.13 -18.74 -21.43
C ARG A 86 -34.26 -18.80 -19.91
N ALA A 87 -33.16 -18.59 -19.20
CA ALA A 87 -33.17 -18.26 -17.78
C ALA A 87 -33.67 -16.81 -17.60
N ALA A 88 -34.82 -16.51 -18.20
CA ALA A 88 -35.52 -15.25 -18.07
C ALA A 88 -36.34 -15.30 -16.78
N SER A 89 -35.69 -15.26 -15.62
CA SER A 89 -36.40 -15.05 -14.35
C SER A 89 -35.59 -14.51 -13.17
N LYS A 90 -34.31 -14.12 -13.33
CA LYS A 90 -33.52 -13.56 -12.21
C LYS A 90 -33.12 -12.08 -12.36
N LEU A 91 -33.46 -11.43 -13.47
CA LEU A 91 -33.07 -10.04 -13.75
C LEU A 91 -34.01 -8.99 -13.13
N ILE A 92 -35.07 -9.39 -12.41
CA ILE A 92 -35.98 -8.47 -11.71
C ILE A 92 -35.85 -8.66 -10.19
N ARG A 93 -34.62 -8.72 -9.68
CA ARG A 93 -34.38 -8.57 -8.25
C ARG A 93 -33.48 -7.37 -8.09
N LYS A 94 -33.95 -6.36 -7.34
CA LYS A 94 -33.10 -5.28 -6.84
C LYS A 94 -31.78 -5.91 -6.35
N PRO A 95 -30.60 -5.36 -6.68
CA PRO A 95 -29.34 -5.88 -6.14
C PRO A 95 -29.52 -6.01 -4.63
N THR A 96 -29.51 -7.26 -4.16
CA THR A 96 -29.73 -7.52 -2.74
C THR A 96 -28.53 -6.93 -2.03
N ASN A 97 -28.78 -5.97 -1.14
CA ASN A 97 -27.76 -5.36 -0.31
C ASN A 97 -26.82 -6.44 0.24
N GLU A 98 -25.51 -6.30 0.02
CA GLU A 98 -24.53 -7.34 0.32
C GLU A 98 -24.50 -7.68 1.81
N ILE A 99 -24.74 -6.70 2.68
CA ILE A 99 -24.84 -6.95 4.13
C ILE A 99 -26.08 -7.78 4.47
N GLU A 100 -27.23 -7.50 3.87
CA GLU A 100 -28.43 -8.30 4.08
C GLU A 100 -28.26 -9.72 3.56
N ARG A 101 -27.61 -9.86 2.39
CA ARG A 101 -27.28 -11.16 1.80
C ARG A 101 -26.39 -11.98 2.75
N LEU A 102 -25.40 -11.35 3.36
CA LEU A 102 -24.50 -11.98 4.33
C LEU A 102 -25.26 -12.37 5.62
N ARG A 103 -26.09 -11.46 6.16
CA ARG A 103 -26.94 -11.73 7.34
C ARG A 103 -27.90 -12.90 7.12
N ARG A 104 -28.57 -12.98 5.95
CA ARG A 104 -29.46 -14.10 5.61
C ARG A 104 -28.74 -15.45 5.52
N LYS A 105 -27.44 -15.44 5.18
CA LYS A 105 -26.62 -16.66 5.15
C LYS A 105 -26.14 -17.08 6.54
N GLY A 106 -25.98 -16.14 7.47
CA GLY A 106 -25.43 -16.41 8.80
C GLY A 106 -24.05 -17.07 8.69
N ASP A 107 -23.96 -18.31 9.19
CA ASP A 107 -22.75 -19.13 9.17
C ASP A 107 -22.57 -19.94 7.88
N ASN A 108 -23.60 -20.04 7.05
CA ASN A 108 -23.58 -20.80 5.78
C ASN A 108 -22.97 -19.98 4.61
N TRP A 109 -22.00 -19.12 4.92
CA TRP A 109 -21.26 -18.37 3.91
C TRP A 109 -20.17 -19.26 3.27
N THR A 110 -19.79 -18.92 2.03
CA THR A 110 -18.82 -19.71 1.26
C THR A 110 -17.63 -18.84 0.84
N ALA A 111 -16.52 -19.46 0.43
CA ALA A 111 -15.39 -18.74 -0.14
C ALA A 111 -15.80 -17.87 -1.35
N ASN A 112 -16.81 -18.28 -2.12
CA ASN A 112 -17.36 -17.49 -3.22
C ASN A 112 -18.01 -16.18 -2.74
N ASP A 113 -18.66 -16.19 -1.58
CA ASP A 113 -19.22 -14.97 -1.00
C ASP A 113 -18.12 -13.96 -0.64
N LEU A 114 -17.00 -14.45 -0.11
CA LEU A 114 -15.84 -13.63 0.17
C LEU A 114 -15.17 -13.12 -1.10
N PHE A 115 -14.99 -13.97 -2.12
CA PHE A 115 -14.44 -13.54 -3.40
C PHE A 115 -15.31 -12.45 -4.04
N ARG A 116 -16.63 -12.61 -3.99
CA ARG A 116 -17.56 -11.57 -4.44
C ARG A 116 -17.32 -10.25 -3.70
N PHE A 117 -17.13 -10.27 -2.38
CA PHE A 117 -16.76 -9.07 -1.63
C PHE A 117 -15.41 -8.50 -2.05
N GLN A 118 -14.36 -9.33 -2.19
CA GLN A 118 -13.02 -8.87 -2.55
C GLN A 118 -12.96 -8.19 -3.92
N TYR A 119 -13.76 -8.68 -4.87
CA TYR A 119 -13.82 -8.17 -6.25
C TYR A 119 -15.01 -7.25 -6.53
N SER A 120 -15.87 -6.97 -5.54
CA SER A 120 -16.94 -5.98 -5.70
C SER A 120 -16.39 -4.57 -5.77
N ASP A 121 -17.20 -3.63 -6.23
CA ASP A 121 -16.89 -2.21 -6.12
C ASP A 121 -16.76 -1.83 -4.62
N PRO A 122 -15.64 -1.25 -4.17
CA PRO A 122 -15.46 -0.79 -2.80
C PRO A 122 -16.32 0.42 -2.40
N GLU A 123 -16.88 1.14 -3.37
CA GLU A 123 -17.71 2.33 -3.13
C GLU A 123 -19.22 2.04 -3.21
N GLU A 124 -19.62 0.77 -3.40
CA GLU A 124 -21.03 0.36 -3.43
C GLU A 124 -21.68 0.42 -2.04
N GLY A 125 -22.83 1.10 -1.94
CA GLY A 125 -23.60 1.25 -0.70
C GLY A 125 -23.27 2.50 0.12
N THR A 126 -23.96 2.70 1.25
CA THR A 126 -23.68 3.83 2.15
C THR A 126 -22.35 3.64 2.90
N THR A 127 -21.84 4.69 3.53
CA THR A 127 -20.66 4.60 4.39
C THR A 127 -20.86 3.62 5.54
N GLU A 128 -22.04 3.59 6.13
CA GLU A 128 -22.42 2.71 7.25
C GLU A 128 -22.52 1.26 6.79
N GLU A 129 -23.17 0.99 5.66
CA GLU A 129 -23.29 -0.35 5.08
C GLU A 129 -21.93 -0.95 4.74
N ARG A 130 -21.05 -0.14 4.15
CA ARG A 130 -19.67 -0.56 3.82
C ARG A 130 -18.85 -0.86 5.06
N ARG A 131 -18.97 -0.01 6.09
CA ARG A 131 -18.32 -0.22 7.40
C ARG A 131 -18.80 -1.52 8.02
N GLU A 132 -20.11 -1.72 8.06
CA GLU A 132 -20.71 -2.92 8.65
C GLU A 132 -20.29 -4.19 7.90
N LEU A 133 -20.30 -4.15 6.57
CA LEU A 133 -19.87 -5.26 5.74
C LEU A 133 -18.41 -5.65 5.99
N CYS A 134 -17.52 -4.65 6.13
CA CYS A 134 -16.12 -4.91 6.46
C CYS A 134 -15.96 -5.55 7.84
N TYR A 135 -16.68 -5.07 8.85
CA TYR A 135 -16.64 -5.67 10.19
C TYR A 135 -17.21 -7.09 10.20
N ALA A 136 -18.33 -7.32 9.52
CA ALA A 136 -18.94 -8.65 9.42
C ALA A 136 -18.01 -9.67 8.75
N TRP A 137 -17.19 -9.24 7.78
CA TRP A 137 -16.16 -10.08 7.20
C TRP A 137 -14.94 -10.24 8.10
N LEU A 138 -14.48 -9.19 8.78
CA LEU A 138 -13.37 -9.28 9.73
C LEU A 138 -13.65 -10.28 10.85
N GLU A 139 -14.85 -10.20 11.45
CA GLU A 139 -15.28 -11.14 12.49
C GLU A 139 -15.20 -12.59 12.01
N ARG A 140 -15.77 -12.88 10.84
CA ARG A 140 -15.75 -14.22 10.22
C ARG A 140 -14.33 -14.68 9.91
N LEU A 141 -13.49 -13.79 9.38
CA LEU A 141 -12.11 -14.13 9.03
C LEU A 141 -11.27 -14.39 10.28
N GLN A 142 -11.37 -13.55 11.30
CA GLN A 142 -10.61 -13.69 12.54
C GLN A 142 -11.02 -14.93 13.34
N ALA A 143 -12.26 -15.40 13.20
CA ALA A 143 -12.71 -16.68 13.75
C ALA A 143 -12.06 -17.90 13.07
N ILE A 144 -11.55 -17.76 11.85
CA ILE A 144 -10.89 -18.86 11.13
C ILE A 144 -9.47 -19.03 11.66
N SER A 145 -9.16 -20.23 12.16
CA SER A 145 -7.78 -20.59 12.51
C SER A 145 -6.86 -20.40 11.30
N LYS A 146 -5.76 -19.65 11.44
CA LYS A 146 -4.81 -19.43 10.34
C LYS A 146 -4.04 -20.73 10.05
N LYS A 147 -4.02 -21.20 8.79
CA LYS A 147 -3.19 -22.33 8.36
C LYS A 147 -2.33 -21.94 7.17
N PHE A 148 -1.18 -22.61 7.03
CA PHE A 148 -0.20 -22.31 6.00
C PHE A 148 -0.76 -22.43 4.56
N CYS A 149 -1.61 -23.42 4.30
CA CYS A 149 -2.12 -23.72 2.96
C CYS A 149 -3.00 -22.62 2.35
N TYR A 150 -3.61 -21.75 3.17
CA TYR A 150 -4.45 -20.63 2.71
C TYR A 150 -4.00 -19.27 3.23
N LEU A 151 -2.75 -19.15 3.71
CA LEU A 151 -2.26 -17.91 4.29
C LEU A 151 -2.31 -16.72 3.32
N ALA A 152 -2.00 -16.93 2.04
CA ALA A 152 -2.08 -15.88 1.02
C ALA A 152 -3.53 -15.43 0.76
N TRP A 153 -4.48 -16.36 0.80
CA TRP A 153 -5.90 -16.06 0.63
C TRP A 153 -6.44 -15.28 1.83
N TYR A 154 -6.08 -15.71 3.04
CA TYR A 154 -6.42 -15.02 4.28
C TYR A 154 -5.88 -13.58 4.28
N GLU A 155 -4.62 -13.39 3.90
CA GLU A 155 -4.00 -12.07 3.84
C GLU A 155 -4.71 -11.15 2.85
N ALA A 156 -5.01 -11.63 1.63
CA ALA A 156 -5.75 -10.85 0.64
C ALA A 156 -7.17 -10.48 1.12
N ALA A 157 -7.80 -11.32 1.95
CA ALA A 157 -9.13 -11.05 2.51
C ALA A 157 -9.10 -9.99 3.61
N ILE A 158 -8.14 -10.13 4.54
CA ILE A 158 -7.91 -9.14 5.60
C ILE A 158 -7.52 -7.78 5.01
N TYR A 159 -6.64 -7.77 3.99
CA TYR A 159 -6.28 -6.56 3.26
C TYR A 159 -7.52 -5.86 2.70
N ALA A 160 -8.39 -6.59 1.99
CA ALA A 160 -9.59 -6.01 1.39
C ALA A 160 -10.51 -5.35 2.43
N CYS A 161 -10.66 -5.96 3.61
CA CYS A 161 -11.45 -5.39 4.70
C CYS A 161 -10.82 -4.09 5.22
N TYR A 162 -9.56 -4.14 5.64
CA TYR A 162 -8.90 -2.98 6.25
C TYR A 162 -8.67 -1.83 5.27
N TYR A 163 -8.37 -2.13 4.00
CA TYR A 163 -8.18 -1.12 2.97
C TYR A 163 -9.47 -0.33 2.70
N ARG A 164 -10.64 -1.01 2.70
CA ARG A 164 -11.96 -0.38 2.57
C ARG A 164 -12.40 0.35 3.84
N LEU A 165 -12.06 -0.19 5.00
CA LEU A 165 -12.45 0.36 6.30
C LEU A 165 -11.67 1.63 6.67
N ALA A 166 -10.37 1.69 6.36
CA ALA A 166 -9.47 2.78 6.71
C ALA A 166 -9.98 4.21 6.36
N PRO A 167 -10.54 4.48 5.16
CA PRO A 167 -11.08 5.81 4.83
C PRO A 167 -12.45 6.10 5.48
N ILE A 168 -13.17 5.08 5.96
CA ILE A 168 -14.50 5.24 6.55
C ILE A 168 -14.41 5.62 8.03
N ILE A 169 -13.36 5.19 8.73
CA ILE A 169 -13.16 5.52 10.15
C ILE A 169 -12.65 6.95 10.27
N VAL A 170 -13.51 7.82 10.78
CA VAL A 170 -13.21 9.23 11.05
C VAL A 170 -12.59 9.42 12.44
N GLU A 171 -13.04 8.64 13.42
CA GLU A 171 -12.58 8.79 14.81
C GLU A 171 -11.12 8.32 14.97
N THR A 172 -10.25 9.22 15.43
CA THR A 172 -8.81 8.97 15.54
C THR A 172 -8.47 7.82 16.48
N GLU A 173 -9.17 7.70 17.61
CA GLU A 173 -8.89 6.65 18.60
C GLU A 173 -9.34 5.27 18.11
N GLU A 174 -10.51 5.18 17.48
CA GLU A 174 -10.96 3.96 16.80
C GLU A 174 -9.96 3.56 15.70
N LYS A 175 -9.53 4.53 14.89
CA LYS A 175 -8.56 4.31 13.81
C LYS A 175 -7.22 3.79 14.35
N ARG A 176 -6.77 4.28 15.51
CA ARG A 176 -5.56 3.82 16.19
C ARG A 176 -5.68 2.38 16.70
N LYS A 177 -6.82 2.03 17.28
CA LYS A 177 -7.09 0.64 17.73
C LYS A 177 -7.04 -0.33 16.55
N ILE A 178 -7.78 -0.01 15.49
CA ILE A 178 -7.83 -0.84 14.28
C ILE A 178 -6.45 -0.93 13.62
N TRP A 179 -5.69 0.17 13.59
CA TRP A 179 -4.32 0.13 13.09
C TRP A 179 -3.41 -0.80 13.90
N THR A 180 -3.62 -0.86 15.22
CA THR A 180 -2.91 -1.80 16.10
C THR A 180 -3.27 -3.25 15.78
N ASP A 181 -4.55 -3.53 15.52
CA ASP A 181 -5.03 -4.85 15.12
C ASP A 181 -4.49 -5.26 13.75
N VAL A 182 -4.46 -4.34 12.77
CA VAL A 182 -3.86 -4.55 11.46
C VAL A 182 -2.38 -4.94 11.60
N LYS A 183 -1.60 -4.19 12.39
CA LYS A 183 -0.18 -4.49 12.62
C LYS A 183 0.00 -5.87 13.26
N ARG A 184 -0.84 -6.23 14.24
CA ARG A 184 -0.80 -7.54 14.90
C ARG A 184 -1.11 -8.67 13.92
N GLU A 185 -2.16 -8.52 13.11
CA GLU A 185 -2.53 -9.49 12.08
C GLU A 185 -1.42 -9.68 11.05
N TYR A 186 -0.88 -8.59 10.50
CA TYR A 186 0.21 -8.65 9.53
C TYR A 186 1.50 -9.23 10.14
N ALA A 187 1.82 -8.93 11.40
CA ALA A 187 2.96 -9.55 12.07
C ALA A 187 2.84 -11.08 12.13
N GLN A 188 1.65 -11.61 12.46
CA GLN A 188 1.40 -13.05 12.44
C GLN A 188 1.56 -13.62 11.02
N ILE A 189 0.98 -12.96 10.01
CA ILE A 189 1.10 -13.37 8.61
C ILE A 189 2.57 -13.37 8.15
N PHE A 190 3.36 -12.37 8.53
CA PHE A 190 4.79 -12.32 8.21
C PHE A 190 5.56 -13.48 8.85
N LEU A 191 5.32 -13.77 10.13
CA LEU A 191 5.98 -14.87 10.85
C LEU A 191 5.64 -16.23 10.24
N MET A 192 4.37 -16.47 9.93
CA MET A 192 3.94 -17.70 9.24
C MET A 192 4.49 -17.76 7.81
N GLY A 193 4.39 -16.66 7.08
CA GLY A 193 4.83 -16.53 5.69
C GLY A 193 6.33 -16.76 5.53
N ARG A 194 7.17 -16.36 6.48
CA ARG A 194 8.62 -16.65 6.45
C ARG A 194 8.96 -18.14 6.42
N ARG A 195 8.10 -19.00 7.00
CA ARG A 195 8.32 -20.46 7.03
C ARG A 195 8.02 -21.12 5.68
N ILE A 196 6.98 -20.65 4.98
CA ILE A 196 6.49 -21.25 3.72
C ILE A 196 6.97 -20.51 2.46
N TRP A 197 7.15 -19.19 2.52
CA TRP A 197 7.66 -18.34 1.45
C TRP A 197 9.10 -17.95 1.74
N ARG A 198 9.97 -18.96 1.73
CA ARG A 198 11.37 -18.85 2.18
C ARG A 198 12.14 -17.76 1.42
N ARG A 199 11.96 -17.69 0.10
CA ARG A 199 12.63 -16.71 -0.76
C ARG A 199 12.00 -15.32 -0.58
N PRO A 200 12.80 -14.25 -0.38
CA PRO A 200 12.29 -12.89 -0.34
C PRO A 200 11.54 -12.48 -1.62
N SER A 201 11.91 -13.04 -2.77
CA SER A 201 11.27 -12.80 -4.06
C SER A 201 9.98 -13.60 -4.30
N HIS A 202 9.51 -14.39 -3.33
CA HIS A 202 8.29 -15.16 -3.47
C HIS A 202 7.08 -14.22 -3.66
N PRO A 203 6.20 -14.44 -4.66
CA PRO A 203 5.14 -13.51 -5.02
C PRO A 203 4.21 -13.17 -3.85
N SER A 204 3.74 -14.17 -3.09
CA SER A 204 2.89 -13.93 -1.93
C SER A 204 3.59 -13.11 -0.84
N ARG A 205 4.90 -13.30 -0.63
CA ARG A 205 5.66 -12.54 0.38
C ARG A 205 5.83 -11.08 -0.04
N LEU A 206 6.10 -10.85 -1.32
CA LEU A 206 6.12 -9.51 -1.90
C LEU A 206 4.73 -8.85 -1.81
N ARG A 207 3.67 -9.62 -2.02
CA ARG A 207 2.29 -9.14 -1.92
C ARG A 207 1.97 -8.65 -0.51
N VAL A 208 2.27 -9.44 0.53
CA VAL A 208 2.05 -9.04 1.93
C VAL A 208 2.80 -7.74 2.26
N LEU A 209 4.04 -7.58 1.77
CA LEU A 209 4.80 -6.34 1.97
C LEU A 209 4.14 -5.14 1.27
N TYR A 210 3.70 -5.33 0.03
CA TYR A 210 3.02 -4.31 -0.74
C TYR A 210 1.69 -3.89 -0.09
N ASP A 211 0.86 -4.86 0.29
CA ASP A 211 -0.44 -4.63 0.90
C ASP A 211 -0.29 -3.94 2.27
N MET A 212 0.69 -4.34 3.09
CA MET A 212 1.02 -3.64 4.33
C MET A 212 1.45 -2.19 4.07
N ALA A 213 2.28 -1.94 3.06
CA ALA A 213 2.69 -0.58 2.71
C ALA A 213 1.50 0.29 2.26
N MET A 214 0.57 -0.28 1.49
CA MET A 214 -0.67 0.39 1.10
C MET A 214 -1.55 0.72 2.31
N LEU A 215 -1.64 -0.19 3.28
CA LEU A 215 -2.35 0.06 4.53
C LEU A 215 -1.68 1.16 5.37
N CYS A 216 -0.34 1.19 5.46
CA CYS A 216 0.37 2.31 6.10
C CYS A 216 -0.02 3.66 5.49
N VAL A 217 -0.05 3.75 4.15
CA VAL A 217 -0.46 4.98 3.45
C VAL A 217 -1.93 5.32 3.73
N ARG A 218 -2.82 4.32 3.76
CA ARG A 218 -4.26 4.52 3.98
C ARG A 218 -4.61 4.93 5.40
N PHE A 219 -3.97 4.33 6.41
CA PHE A 219 -4.17 4.71 7.80
C PHE A 219 -3.51 6.07 8.11
N GLY A 220 -2.46 6.45 7.37
CA GLY A 220 -1.79 7.76 7.51
C GLY A 220 -0.94 7.85 8.77
N ASN A 221 -0.58 9.07 9.18
CA ASN A 221 0.18 9.35 10.40
C ASN A 221 -0.68 9.17 11.67
N VAL A 222 -1.20 7.97 11.88
CA VAL A 222 -1.68 7.59 13.20
C VAL A 222 -0.46 7.56 14.11
N GLU A 223 -0.30 8.58 14.96
CA GLU A 223 0.77 8.64 15.93
C GLU A 223 0.73 7.39 16.81
N VAL A 224 1.76 6.56 16.66
CA VAL A 224 2.00 5.41 17.52
C VAL A 224 2.56 5.99 18.81
N SER A 225 1.75 6.01 19.87
CA SER A 225 2.23 6.39 21.20
C SER A 225 3.43 5.51 21.54
N ALA A 226 4.56 6.15 21.85
CA ALA A 226 5.85 5.52 22.11
C ALA A 226 5.85 4.59 23.35
N ALA A 227 4.73 4.45 24.05
CA ALA A 227 4.57 3.65 25.27
C ALA A 227 4.43 2.14 25.03
N SER A 228 4.76 1.61 23.85
CA SER A 228 4.59 0.17 23.54
C SER A 228 5.74 -0.46 22.75
N LEU A 229 6.95 0.08 22.90
CA LEU A 229 8.20 -0.62 22.57
C LEU A 229 8.78 -1.28 23.82
#